data_AF-A0A6I7WIW5-F1
#
_entry.id   AF-A0A6I7WIW5-F1
#
_cell.length_a   1.000
_cell.length_b   1.000
_cell.length_c   1.000
_cell.angle_alpha   90.00
_cell.angle_beta   90.00
_cell.angle_gamma   90.00
#
_symmetry.space_group_name_H-M   'P 1'
#
loop_
_entity.id
_entity.type
_entity.pdbx_description
1 polymer ?
#
loop_
_entity_poly.entity_id
_entity_poly.type
_entity_poly.pdbx_seq_one_letter_code
_entity_poly.pdbx_strand_id
1 'polypeptide(L)'
;NKDLTITLDEKGKEHRSDKLPTTEEMMLVAEVFSKAPELGIEAEYFTAIYALLMTAPSRGSEQTVLPVDCLVWEEDRAGDLKIGIRWVPAKKGKAGIKWVPTVMQDTVIEAVERLKRISEPARNAAKFAEEFPEQFMVHSGCITPKEFSVDKSLSVEQFNAALSTKLTKFTSVSVKWLKQILAENDGSITYRSLGEFEYGKYINKF
;
A
#
# COMPACT_ATOMS: atom_id res chain seq x y z
N ASN A 1 -4.73 -38.21 7.70
CA ASN A 1 -5.61 -37.15 8.23
C ASN A 1 -6.47 -36.60 7.11
N LYS A 2 -7.76 -36.43 7.38
CA LYS A 2 -8.73 -35.83 6.45
C LYS A 2 -8.49 -34.31 6.41
N ASP A 3 -8.41 -33.72 5.22
CA ASP A 3 -8.25 -32.27 5.07
C ASP A 3 -9.58 -31.55 5.26
N LEU A 4 -9.75 -30.93 6.43
CA LEU A 4 -10.99 -30.24 6.83
C LEU A 4 -11.23 -28.95 6.04
N THR A 5 -10.22 -28.43 5.33
CA THR A 5 -10.37 -27.20 4.55
C THR A 5 -11.23 -27.42 3.32
N ILE A 6 -11.19 -28.62 2.73
CA ILE A 6 -11.91 -28.96 1.49
C ILE A 6 -13.13 -29.86 1.68
N THR A 7 -13.31 -30.47 2.85
CA THR A 7 -14.41 -31.43 3.04
C THR A 7 -15.75 -30.76 3.28
N LEU A 8 -16.80 -31.35 2.71
CA LEU A 8 -18.16 -30.81 2.75
C LEU A 8 -19.03 -31.39 3.88
N ASP A 9 -18.46 -32.25 4.72
CA ASP A 9 -19.11 -32.80 5.91
C ASP A 9 -19.27 -31.76 7.02
N GLU A 10 -20.08 -32.06 8.04
CA GLU A 10 -20.35 -31.14 9.15
C GLU A 10 -19.07 -30.64 9.81
N LYS A 11 -18.11 -31.54 10.06
CA LYS A 11 -16.80 -31.18 10.64
C LYS A 11 -16.00 -30.22 9.77
N GLY A 12 -16.03 -30.39 8.44
CA GLY A 12 -15.37 -29.46 7.51
C GLY A 12 -16.10 -28.11 7.43
N LYS A 13 -17.43 -28.10 7.53
CA LYS A 13 -18.21 -26.85 7.60
C LYS A 13 -17.92 -26.08 8.87
N GLU A 14 -17.99 -26.73 10.03
CA GLU A 14 -17.69 -26.14 11.34
C GLU A 14 -16.27 -25.56 11.36
N HIS A 15 -15.28 -26.36 10.91
CA HIS A 15 -13.89 -25.90 10.82
C HIS A 15 -13.70 -24.64 9.97
N ARG A 16 -14.42 -24.51 8.84
CA ARG A 16 -14.34 -23.29 8.01
C ARG A 16 -15.11 -22.12 8.62
N SER A 17 -16.29 -22.37 9.20
CA SER A 17 -17.08 -21.34 9.88
C SER A 17 -16.32 -20.71 11.03
N ASP A 18 -15.57 -21.51 11.81
CA ASP A 18 -14.73 -21.03 12.93
C ASP A 18 -13.54 -20.16 12.47
N LYS A 19 -13.27 -20.08 11.17
CA LYS A 19 -12.21 -19.24 10.58
C LYS A 19 -12.76 -17.98 9.92
N LEU A 20 -14.07 -17.83 9.86
CA LEU A 20 -14.73 -16.65 9.29
C LEU A 20 -15.10 -15.68 10.41
N PRO A 21 -15.02 -14.36 10.14
CA PRO A 21 -15.57 -13.39 11.07
C PRO A 21 -17.09 -13.57 11.20
N THR A 22 -17.60 -13.27 12.38
CA THR A 22 -19.02 -13.17 12.66
C THR A 22 -19.63 -11.99 11.90
N THR A 23 -20.97 -12.01 11.74
CA THR A 23 -21.69 -10.89 11.15
C THR A 23 -21.45 -9.57 11.90
N GLU A 24 -21.36 -9.62 13.23
CA GLU A 24 -21.10 -8.45 14.06
C GLU A 24 -19.72 -7.85 13.76
N GLU A 25 -18.68 -8.68 13.69
CA GLU A 25 -17.33 -8.23 13.32
C GLU A 25 -17.29 -7.63 11.91
N MET A 26 -18.02 -8.22 10.96
CA MET A 26 -18.13 -7.67 9.59
C MET A 26 -18.81 -6.30 9.58
N MET A 27 -19.86 -6.11 10.38
CA MET A 27 -20.56 -4.82 10.51
C MET A 27 -19.69 -3.77 11.20
N LEU A 28 -18.88 -4.15 12.18
CA LEU A 28 -17.91 -3.25 12.79
C LEU A 28 -16.91 -2.72 11.76
N VAL A 29 -16.40 -3.56 10.86
CA VAL A 29 -15.50 -3.09 9.78
C VAL A 29 -16.19 -2.06 8.89
N ALA A 30 -17.47 -2.24 8.56
CA ALA A 30 -18.25 -1.28 7.80
C ALA A 30 -18.42 0.06 8.56
N GLU A 31 -18.66 0.00 9.88
CA GLU A 31 -18.72 1.19 10.72
C GLU A 31 -17.39 1.94 10.77
N VAL A 32 -16.26 1.21 10.93
CA VAL A 32 -14.93 1.82 10.89
C VAL A 32 -14.67 2.43 9.52
N PHE A 33 -15.05 1.78 8.42
CA PHE A 33 -14.91 2.34 7.07
C PHE A 33 -15.64 3.69 6.93
N SER A 34 -16.87 3.79 7.46
CA SER A 34 -17.66 5.02 7.43
C SER A 34 -16.99 6.15 8.22
N LYS A 35 -16.47 5.85 9.42
CA LYS A 35 -15.82 6.82 10.31
C LYS A 35 -14.33 7.03 10.02
N ALA A 36 -13.74 6.26 9.09
CA ALA A 36 -12.29 6.18 8.92
C ALA A 36 -11.59 7.53 8.73
N PRO A 37 -12.15 8.52 7.98
CA PRO A 37 -11.52 9.83 7.83
C PRO A 37 -11.29 10.58 9.17
N GLU A 38 -12.09 10.28 10.19
CA GLU A 38 -11.98 10.87 11.53
C GLU A 38 -11.00 10.10 12.44
N LEU A 39 -10.73 8.84 12.10
CA LEU A 39 -9.89 7.93 12.89
C LEU A 39 -8.42 7.93 12.45
N GLY A 40 -8.13 8.50 11.28
CA GLY A 40 -6.78 8.70 10.76
C GLY A 40 -6.45 7.84 9.54
N ILE A 41 -5.31 8.15 8.92
CA ILE A 41 -4.92 7.62 7.61
C ILE A 41 -4.78 6.09 7.59
N GLU A 42 -4.35 5.48 8.70
CA GLU A 42 -4.22 4.02 8.81
C GLU A 42 -5.60 3.36 8.76
N ALA A 43 -6.59 3.89 9.49
CA ALA A 43 -7.95 3.40 9.45
C ALA A 43 -8.53 3.54 8.04
N GLU A 44 -8.35 4.70 7.39
CA GLU A 44 -8.80 4.91 6.00
C GLU A 44 -8.20 3.90 5.03
N TYR A 45 -6.88 3.68 5.12
CA TYR A 45 -6.17 2.78 4.24
C TYR A 45 -6.64 1.33 4.41
N PHE A 46 -6.61 0.80 5.64
CA PHE A 46 -6.92 -0.61 5.87
C PHE A 46 -8.40 -0.92 5.64
N THR A 47 -9.31 -0.03 6.03
CA THR A 47 -10.74 -0.25 5.79
C THR A 47 -11.09 -0.16 4.31
N ALA A 48 -10.42 0.69 3.51
CA ALA A 48 -10.57 0.67 2.06
C ALA A 48 -10.13 -0.67 1.44
N ILE A 49 -9.01 -1.24 1.90
CA ILE A 49 -8.59 -2.59 1.49
C ILE A 49 -9.65 -3.64 1.88
N TYR A 50 -10.20 -3.58 3.10
CA TYR A 50 -11.25 -4.49 3.53
C TYR A 50 -12.54 -4.35 2.70
N ALA A 51 -12.97 -3.13 2.38
CA ALA A 51 -14.15 -2.91 1.53
C ALA A 51 -13.99 -3.56 0.14
N LEU A 52 -12.79 -3.47 -0.45
CA LEU A 52 -12.47 -4.16 -1.71
C LEU A 52 -12.45 -5.68 -1.54
N LEU A 53 -11.88 -6.21 -0.45
CA LEU A 53 -11.83 -7.65 -0.17
C LEU A 53 -13.22 -8.26 0.10
N MET A 54 -14.10 -7.53 0.76
CA MET A 54 -15.48 -7.95 1.00
C MET A 54 -16.31 -7.97 -0.28
N THR A 55 -16.01 -7.07 -1.22
CA THR A 55 -16.73 -6.96 -2.49
C THR A 55 -16.17 -7.90 -3.56
N ALA A 56 -14.84 -8.02 -3.63
CA ALA A 56 -14.11 -8.71 -4.67
C ALA A 56 -12.99 -9.58 -4.07
N PRO A 57 -13.33 -10.67 -3.35
CA PRO A 57 -12.39 -11.47 -2.57
C PRO A 57 -11.12 -11.84 -3.32
N SER A 58 -9.97 -11.66 -2.67
CA SER A 58 -8.64 -11.92 -3.22
C SER A 58 -7.64 -12.30 -2.15
N ARG A 59 -6.39 -12.62 -2.54
CA ARG A 59 -5.30 -12.68 -1.58
C ARG A 59 -5.02 -11.26 -1.06
N GLY A 60 -4.65 -11.15 0.21
CA GLY A 60 -4.43 -9.86 0.86
C GLY A 60 -3.34 -9.02 0.16
N SER A 61 -2.29 -9.65 -0.37
CA SER A 61 -1.21 -8.96 -1.07
C SER A 61 -1.59 -8.43 -2.45
N GLU A 62 -2.68 -8.91 -3.04
CA GLU A 62 -3.03 -8.53 -4.42
C GLU A 62 -3.70 -7.14 -4.47
N GLN A 63 -4.32 -6.69 -3.36
CA GLN A 63 -4.88 -5.33 -3.26
C GLN A 63 -3.79 -4.24 -3.17
N THR A 64 -2.61 -4.58 -2.66
CA THR A 64 -1.49 -3.62 -2.53
C THR A 64 -0.74 -3.36 -3.83
N VAL A 65 -1.13 -4.05 -4.92
CA VAL A 65 -0.54 -3.92 -6.26
C VAL A 65 -1.59 -3.64 -7.33
N LEU A 66 -2.77 -3.18 -6.91
CA LEU A 66 -3.84 -2.82 -7.81
C LEU A 66 -3.45 -1.57 -8.64
N PRO A 67 -3.71 -1.54 -9.96
CA PRO A 67 -3.45 -0.36 -10.78
C PRO A 67 -4.23 0.87 -10.29
N VAL A 68 -3.70 2.06 -10.53
CA VAL A 68 -4.38 3.33 -10.18
C VAL A 68 -5.71 3.49 -10.94
N ASP A 69 -5.77 2.98 -12.16
CA ASP A 69 -6.93 2.97 -13.06
C ASP A 69 -7.62 1.59 -13.06
N CYS A 70 -7.80 1.00 -11.89
CA CYS A 70 -8.36 -0.34 -11.77
C CYS A 70 -9.85 -0.44 -12.07
N LEU A 71 -10.62 0.65 -11.99
CA LEU A 71 -12.06 0.62 -12.23
C LEU A 71 -12.37 0.66 -13.73
N VAL A 72 -13.28 -0.20 -14.17
CA VAL A 72 -13.84 -0.23 -15.52
C VAL A 72 -15.35 -0.11 -15.47
N TRP A 73 -15.92 0.54 -16.49
CA TRP A 73 -17.35 0.70 -16.65
C TRP A 73 -17.79 0.01 -17.94
N GLU A 74 -18.81 -0.84 -17.84
CA GLU A 74 -19.45 -1.47 -19.00
C GLU A 74 -20.95 -1.50 -18.79
N GLU A 75 -21.71 -1.39 -19.89
CA GLU A 75 -23.16 -1.60 -19.85
C GLU A 75 -23.46 -3.09 -19.77
N ASP A 76 -24.41 -3.47 -18.92
CA ASP A 76 -24.96 -4.81 -18.94
C ASP A 76 -25.99 -4.98 -20.06
N ARG A 77 -26.63 -6.16 -20.13
CA ARG A 77 -27.62 -6.47 -21.17
C ARG A 77 -28.89 -5.62 -21.08
N ALA A 78 -29.15 -4.99 -19.94
CA ALA A 78 -30.28 -4.08 -19.73
C ALA A 78 -29.91 -2.62 -20.05
N GLY A 79 -28.65 -2.35 -20.39
CA GLY A 79 -28.14 -0.99 -20.62
C GLY A 79 -27.73 -0.27 -19.34
N ASP A 80 -27.70 -0.96 -18.20
CA ASP A 80 -27.24 -0.35 -16.95
C ASP A 80 -25.71 -0.34 -16.90
N LEU A 81 -25.13 0.81 -16.58
CA LEU A 81 -23.69 0.92 -16.37
C LEU A 81 -23.27 0.18 -15.08
N LYS A 82 -22.32 -0.75 -15.19
CA LYS A 82 -21.78 -1.53 -14.07
C LYS A 82 -20.28 -1.30 -13.91
N ILE A 83 -19.83 -1.29 -12.66
CA ILE A 83 -18.41 -1.20 -12.31
C ILE A 83 -17.80 -2.58 -12.20
N GLY A 84 -16.63 -2.74 -12.79
CA GLY A 84 -15.73 -3.85 -12.54
C GLY A 84 -14.37 -3.37 -12.01
N ILE A 85 -13.67 -4.26 -11.32
CA ILE A 85 -12.29 -4.05 -10.88
C ILE A 85 -11.38 -4.91 -11.76
N ARG A 86 -10.48 -4.28 -12.52
CA ARG A 86 -9.40 -4.95 -13.24
C ARG A 86 -8.50 -5.65 -12.26
N TRP A 87 -8.27 -6.92 -12.51
CA TRP A 87 -7.61 -7.80 -11.58
C TRP A 87 -6.50 -8.58 -12.25
N VAL A 88 -5.28 -8.46 -11.72
CA VAL A 88 -4.12 -9.26 -12.13
C VAL A 88 -3.69 -10.12 -10.94
N PRO A 89 -4.07 -11.40 -10.89
CA PRO A 89 -3.75 -12.26 -9.76
C PRO A 89 -2.27 -12.61 -9.72
N ALA A 90 -1.75 -12.85 -8.52
CA ALA A 90 -0.44 -13.43 -8.32
C ALA A 90 -0.39 -14.89 -8.80
N LYS A 91 0.81 -15.49 -8.79
CA LYS A 91 1.05 -16.92 -9.11
C LYS A 91 0.52 -17.35 -10.49
N LYS A 92 0.72 -16.52 -11.52
CA LYS A 92 0.33 -16.81 -12.92
C LYS A 92 -1.17 -17.07 -13.11
N GLY A 93 -2.03 -16.54 -12.24
CA GLY A 93 -3.46 -16.58 -12.48
C GLY A 93 -3.84 -15.78 -13.73
N LYS A 94 -5.05 -16.01 -14.25
CA LYS A 94 -5.55 -15.25 -15.41
C LYS A 94 -6.06 -13.88 -14.96
N ALA A 95 -5.60 -12.83 -15.64
CA ALA A 95 -6.17 -11.50 -15.48
C ALA A 95 -7.64 -11.49 -15.90
N GLY A 96 -8.44 -10.62 -15.27
CA GLY A 96 -9.86 -10.51 -15.56
C GLY A 96 -10.52 -9.33 -14.85
N ILE A 97 -11.83 -9.24 -14.96
CA ILE A 97 -12.65 -8.22 -14.30
C ILE A 97 -13.45 -8.90 -13.20
N LYS A 98 -13.43 -8.31 -12.00
CA LYS A 98 -14.34 -8.67 -10.90
C LYS A 98 -15.47 -7.65 -10.85
N TRP A 99 -16.66 -8.07 -11.23
CA TRP A 99 -17.84 -7.21 -11.25
C TRP A 99 -18.33 -6.88 -9.84
N VAL A 100 -18.68 -5.62 -9.62
CA VAL A 100 -19.12 -5.09 -8.34
C VAL A 100 -20.65 -5.15 -8.26
N PRO A 101 -21.23 -5.72 -7.19
CA PRO A 101 -22.68 -5.64 -6.96
C PRO A 101 -23.15 -4.19 -6.95
N THR A 102 -24.29 -3.88 -7.59
CA THR A 102 -24.80 -2.50 -7.73
C THR A 102 -24.83 -1.75 -6.38
N VAL A 103 -25.27 -2.42 -5.31
CA VAL A 103 -25.38 -1.83 -3.97
C VAL A 103 -24.03 -1.50 -3.31
N MET A 104 -22.92 -1.97 -3.86
CA MET A 104 -21.56 -1.75 -3.35
C MET A 104 -20.74 -0.79 -4.22
N GLN A 105 -21.29 -0.29 -5.33
CA GLN A 105 -20.53 0.51 -6.30
C GLN A 105 -19.96 1.78 -5.69
N ASP A 106 -20.76 2.54 -4.94
CA ASP A 106 -20.32 3.77 -4.28
C ASP A 106 -19.21 3.50 -3.25
N THR A 107 -19.37 2.44 -2.45
CA THR A 107 -18.36 2.00 -1.47
C THR A 107 -17.03 1.64 -2.15
N VAL A 108 -17.08 0.96 -3.30
CA VAL A 108 -15.88 0.61 -4.07
C VAL A 108 -15.21 1.85 -4.65
N ILE A 109 -16.00 2.78 -5.23
CA ILE A 109 -15.46 4.05 -5.74
C ILE A 109 -14.75 4.80 -4.62
N GLU A 110 -15.41 4.96 -3.47
CA GLU A 110 -14.83 5.66 -2.33
C GLU A 110 -13.55 4.98 -1.83
N ALA A 111 -13.56 3.65 -1.70
CA ALA A 111 -12.37 2.90 -1.28
C ALA A 111 -11.20 3.10 -2.25
N VAL A 112 -11.44 3.05 -3.56
CA VAL A 112 -10.39 3.27 -4.57
C VAL A 112 -9.89 4.72 -4.52
N GLU A 113 -10.75 5.72 -4.38
CA GLU A 113 -10.31 7.12 -4.28
C GLU A 113 -9.51 7.39 -3.00
N ARG A 114 -9.89 6.80 -1.86
CA ARG A 114 -9.07 6.85 -0.63
C ARG A 114 -7.68 6.26 -0.87
N LEU A 115 -7.59 5.07 -1.48
CA LEU A 115 -6.30 4.44 -1.78
C LEU A 115 -5.46 5.26 -2.76
N LYS A 116 -6.08 5.83 -3.80
CA LYS A 116 -5.40 6.70 -4.78
C LYS A 116 -4.83 7.96 -4.12
N ARG A 117 -5.60 8.61 -3.25
CA ARG A 117 -5.18 9.79 -2.49
C ARG A 117 -4.04 9.45 -1.52
N ILE A 118 -4.22 8.41 -0.70
CA ILE A 118 -3.25 8.03 0.33
C ILE A 118 -1.92 7.61 -0.29
N SER A 119 -1.95 6.87 -1.39
CA SER A 119 -0.73 6.39 -2.06
C SER A 119 -0.09 7.40 -3.02
N GLU A 120 -0.68 8.58 -3.24
CA GLU A 120 -0.17 9.59 -4.17
C GLU A 120 1.29 10.00 -3.90
N PRO A 121 1.71 10.33 -2.65
CA PRO A 121 3.10 10.70 -2.38
C PRO A 121 4.09 9.58 -2.71
N ALA A 122 3.72 8.33 -2.45
CA ALA A 122 4.55 7.17 -2.75
C ALA A 122 4.69 6.94 -4.28
N ARG A 123 3.61 7.16 -5.04
CA ARG A 123 3.67 7.11 -6.51
C ARG A 123 4.53 8.23 -7.10
N ASN A 124 4.44 9.44 -6.53
CA ASN A 124 5.29 10.55 -6.95
C ASN A 124 6.77 10.27 -6.67
N ALA A 125 7.09 9.68 -5.51
CA ALA A 125 8.45 9.25 -5.18
C ALA A 125 8.96 8.15 -6.13
N ALA A 126 8.13 7.15 -6.43
CA ALA A 126 8.49 6.08 -7.37
C ALA A 126 8.73 6.62 -8.78
N LYS A 127 7.85 7.52 -9.27
CA LYS A 127 8.02 8.19 -10.56
C LYS A 127 9.30 9.03 -10.59
N PHE A 128 9.56 9.79 -9.53
CA PHE A 128 10.80 10.58 -9.42
C PHE A 128 12.04 9.70 -9.49
N ALA A 129 12.06 8.57 -8.77
CA ALA A 129 13.20 7.64 -8.78
C ALA A 129 13.47 7.03 -10.18
N GLU A 130 12.44 6.88 -11.01
CA GLU A 130 12.56 6.44 -12.41
C GLU A 130 13.11 7.56 -13.32
N GLU A 131 12.61 8.79 -13.16
CA GLU A 131 13.01 9.94 -13.97
C GLU A 131 14.38 10.52 -13.58
N PHE A 132 14.77 10.38 -12.31
CA PHE A 132 15.99 10.92 -11.72
C PHE A 132 16.77 9.84 -10.95
N PRO A 133 17.43 8.89 -11.66
CA PRO A 133 18.24 7.86 -11.04
C PRO A 133 19.24 8.41 -10.03
N GLU A 134 19.46 7.65 -8.94
CA GLU A 134 20.41 7.97 -7.86
C GLU A 134 20.13 9.29 -7.13
N GLN A 135 19.00 9.95 -7.39
CA GLN A 135 18.60 11.19 -6.70
C GLN A 135 17.48 10.94 -5.71
N PHE A 136 17.59 11.55 -4.53
CA PHE A 136 16.53 11.55 -3.54
C PHE A 136 15.51 12.66 -3.83
N MET A 137 14.22 12.32 -3.77
CA MET A 137 13.13 13.30 -3.94
C MET A 137 13.00 14.18 -2.69
N VAL A 138 13.55 15.40 -2.73
CA VAL A 138 13.33 16.39 -1.66
C VAL A 138 11.88 16.90 -1.72
N HIS A 139 11.00 16.32 -0.91
CA HIS A 139 9.57 16.60 -0.88
C HIS A 139 9.18 17.65 0.18
N SER A 140 7.91 18.05 0.22
CA SER A 140 7.39 19.10 1.11
C SER A 140 7.53 18.83 2.62
N GLY A 141 7.81 17.59 3.01
CA GLY A 141 8.09 17.21 4.40
C GLY A 141 9.56 17.37 4.79
N CYS A 142 10.47 17.54 3.84
CA CYS A 142 11.87 17.81 4.12
C CYS A 142 12.04 19.21 4.74
N ILE A 143 12.80 19.29 5.83
CA ILE A 143 13.02 20.55 6.58
C ILE A 143 14.38 21.21 6.27
N THR A 144 15.03 20.78 5.18
CA THR A 144 16.28 21.38 4.72
C THR A 144 16.02 22.73 4.02
N PRO A 145 16.95 23.70 4.09
CA PRO A 145 16.85 24.93 3.30
C PRO A 145 16.80 24.66 1.79
N LYS A 146 16.21 25.58 1.00
CA LYS A 146 16.05 25.43 -0.46
C LYS A 146 17.36 25.14 -1.22
N GLU A 147 18.48 25.69 -0.75
CA GLU A 147 19.80 25.54 -1.37
C GLU A 147 20.70 24.56 -0.59
N PHE A 148 20.10 23.63 0.15
CA PHE A 148 20.86 22.63 0.88
C PHE A 148 21.56 21.68 -0.12
N SER A 149 22.88 21.63 -0.05
CA SER A 149 23.68 20.75 -0.91
C SER A 149 23.30 19.28 -0.68
N VAL A 150 23.12 18.52 -1.78
CA VAL A 150 22.81 17.09 -1.74
C VAL A 150 23.94 16.24 -1.14
N ASP A 151 25.16 16.80 -1.11
CA ASP A 151 26.38 16.20 -0.55
C ASP A 151 26.61 16.56 0.91
N LYS A 152 25.77 17.44 1.48
CA LYS A 152 25.89 17.85 2.88
C LYS A 152 25.20 16.82 3.78
N SER A 153 25.87 16.44 4.86
CA SER A 153 25.33 15.53 5.88
C SER A 153 24.04 16.08 6.47
N LEU A 154 23.02 15.23 6.51
CA LEU A 154 21.74 15.49 7.16
C LEU A 154 21.87 15.33 8.68
N SER A 155 21.19 16.21 9.42
CA SER A 155 20.92 15.96 10.83
C SER A 155 19.91 14.81 11.01
N VAL A 156 19.80 14.27 12.22
CA VAL A 156 18.82 13.22 12.53
C VAL A 156 17.39 13.71 12.29
N GLU A 157 17.11 14.96 12.61
CA GLU A 157 15.81 15.61 12.39
C GLU A 157 15.51 15.77 10.90
N GLN A 158 16.50 16.21 10.10
CA GLN A 158 16.36 16.34 8.64
C GLN A 158 16.11 14.98 7.98
N PHE A 159 16.86 13.95 8.39
CA PHE A 159 16.65 12.58 7.94
C PHE A 159 15.26 12.06 8.32
N ASN A 160 14.85 12.27 9.58
CA ASN A 160 13.54 11.84 10.06
C ASN A 160 12.40 12.49 9.27
N ALA A 161 12.54 13.78 8.95
CA ALA A 161 11.57 14.51 8.14
C ALA A 161 11.51 14.00 6.70
N ALA A 162 12.67 13.66 6.12
CA ALA A 162 12.78 13.12 4.76
C ALA A 162 12.21 11.70 4.61
N LEU A 163 12.31 10.85 5.62
CA LEU A 163 11.87 9.44 5.54
C LEU A 163 10.67 9.11 6.42
N SER A 164 10.06 10.12 7.05
CA SER A 164 8.97 9.95 8.03
C SER A 164 9.33 8.98 9.17
N THR A 165 10.56 9.06 9.69
CA THR A 165 11.06 8.22 10.79
C THR A 165 11.13 8.98 12.13
N LYS A 166 11.38 8.27 13.23
CA LYS A 166 11.49 8.82 14.59
C LYS A 166 12.75 8.35 15.29
N LEU A 167 13.89 8.50 14.65
CA LEU A 167 15.20 8.15 15.22
C LEU A 167 15.68 9.21 16.20
N THR A 168 16.33 8.80 17.28
CA THR A 168 16.99 9.70 18.23
C THR A 168 18.47 9.91 17.90
N LYS A 169 19.12 8.92 17.28
CA LYS A 169 20.50 8.97 16.78
C LYS A 169 20.72 7.92 15.71
N PHE A 170 21.68 8.14 14.80
CA PHE A 170 22.02 7.17 13.75
C PHE A 170 22.71 5.90 14.29
N THR A 171 23.44 6.01 15.39
CA THR A 171 24.24 4.89 15.95
C THR A 171 23.43 3.85 16.73
N SER A 172 22.20 4.16 17.18
CA SER A 172 21.32 3.18 17.83
C SER A 172 20.51 2.33 16.87
N VAL A 173 20.72 2.48 15.56
CA VAL A 173 19.81 1.92 14.58
C VAL A 173 20.13 0.45 14.36
N SER A 174 19.21 -0.44 14.74
CA SER A 174 19.27 -1.88 14.46
C SER A 174 19.04 -2.21 12.98
N VAL A 175 18.58 -1.22 12.20
CA VAL A 175 18.15 -1.40 10.82
C VAL A 175 19.34 -1.55 9.88
N LYS A 176 19.47 -2.75 9.29
CA LYS A 176 20.62 -3.17 8.46
C LYS A 176 20.94 -2.20 7.33
N TRP A 177 19.92 -1.69 6.63
CA TRP A 177 20.13 -0.82 5.49
C TRP A 177 20.75 0.53 5.87
N LEU A 178 20.38 1.10 7.01
CA LEU A 178 20.96 2.37 7.45
C LEU A 178 22.43 2.21 7.84
N LYS A 179 22.77 1.09 8.49
CA LYS A 179 24.17 0.75 8.81
C LYS A 179 25.02 0.65 7.55
N GLN A 180 24.45 0.11 6.47
CA GLN A 180 25.14 0.01 5.19
C GLN A 180 25.46 1.40 4.64
N ILE A 181 24.47 2.29 4.53
CA ILE A 181 24.69 3.67 4.05
C ILE A 181 25.76 4.37 4.89
N LEU A 182 25.65 4.29 6.22
CA LEU A 182 26.63 4.91 7.12
C LEU A 182 28.04 4.34 6.92
N ALA A 183 28.20 3.04 6.72
CA ALA A 183 29.50 2.42 6.51
C ALA A 183 30.11 2.78 5.15
N GLU A 184 29.30 2.93 4.12
CA GLU A 184 29.72 3.29 2.76
C GLU A 184 30.03 4.78 2.60
N ASN A 185 29.57 5.64 3.53
CA ASN A 185 29.65 7.10 3.43
C ASN A 185 30.33 7.74 4.67
N ASP A 186 31.34 7.08 5.24
CA ASP A 186 32.16 7.60 6.36
C ASP A 186 31.35 8.08 7.58
N GLY A 187 30.27 7.38 7.89
CA GLY A 187 29.37 7.69 9.01
C GLY A 187 28.40 8.84 8.74
N SER A 188 28.35 9.35 7.52
CA SER A 188 27.43 10.41 7.09
C SER A 188 26.23 9.85 6.31
N ILE A 189 25.13 10.62 6.31
CA ILE A 189 23.97 10.37 5.46
C ILE A 189 23.66 11.68 4.76
N THR A 190 23.60 11.65 3.45
CA THR A 190 23.32 12.80 2.57
C THR A 190 22.13 12.47 1.67
N TYR A 191 21.55 13.46 1.01
CA TYR A 191 20.51 13.19 0.00
C TYR A 191 21.05 12.34 -1.16
N ARG A 192 22.32 12.54 -1.56
CA ARG A 192 22.97 11.69 -2.56
C ARG A 192 23.01 10.23 -2.11
N SER A 193 23.52 9.97 -0.91
CA SER A 193 23.64 8.59 -0.40
C SER A 193 22.27 7.89 -0.26
N LEU A 194 21.21 8.65 0.02
CA LEU A 194 19.84 8.12 0.07
C LEU A 194 19.33 7.76 -1.33
N GLY A 195 19.52 8.66 -2.30
CA GLY A 195 19.11 8.44 -3.68
C GLY A 195 19.82 7.25 -4.33
N GLU A 196 21.15 7.16 -4.18
CA GLU A 196 21.95 6.02 -4.65
C GLU A 196 21.48 4.70 -4.04
N PHE A 197 21.22 4.70 -2.72
CA PHE A 197 20.75 3.51 -2.02
C PHE A 197 19.33 3.09 -2.45
N GLU A 198 18.42 4.04 -2.62
CA GLU A 198 17.05 3.78 -3.11
C GLU A 198 17.07 3.24 -4.55
N TYR A 199 17.82 3.89 -5.43
CA TYR A 199 17.99 3.44 -6.81
C TYR A 199 18.56 2.01 -6.89
N GLY A 200 19.61 1.73 -6.09
CA GLY A 200 20.18 0.40 -5.96
C GLY A 200 19.16 -0.67 -5.56
N LYS A 201 18.18 -0.34 -4.70
CA LYS A 201 17.08 -1.27 -4.36
C LYS A 201 16.12 -1.52 -5.50
N TYR A 202 15.84 -0.49 -6.31
CA TYR A 202 14.93 -0.62 -7.44
C TYR A 202 15.53 -1.53 -8.52
N ILE A 203 16.79 -1.31 -8.91
CA ILE A 203 17.43 -2.11 -9.97
C ILE A 203 17.73 -3.56 -9.57
N ASN A 204 17.94 -3.85 -8.28
CA ASN A 204 18.22 -5.22 -7.82
C ASN A 204 16.97 -6.13 -7.76
N LYS A 205 15.77 -5.56 -7.93
CA LYS A 205 14.50 -6.30 -7.88
C LYS A 205 13.95 -6.68 -9.27
N PHE A 206 14.59 -6.21 -10.33
CA PHE A 206 14.28 -6.53 -11.73
C PHE A 206 15.46 -7.25 -12.37
#